data_AF-A0A7L4GD55-F1
#
_entry.id   AF-A0A7L4GD55-F1
#
_cell.length_a   1.000
_cell.length_b   1.000
_cell.length_c   1.000
_cell.angle_alpha   90.00
_cell.angle_beta   90.00
_cell.angle_gamma   90.00
#
_symmetry.space_group_name_H-M   'P 1'
#
loop_
_entity.id
_entity.type
_entity.pdbx_description
1 polymer ?
#
loop_
_entity_poly.entity_id
_entity_poly.type
_entity_poly.pdbx_seq_one_letter_code
_entity_poly.pdbx_strand_id
1 'polypeptide(L)'
;LDLSNCSLRSPPPGLAEAAAAVILDLTGNPLAPLPSGAVRGFTRLQYLAVPRALECPGGDSAWQEVTMDGSSRLCQGQRNPCNGSGGLAWLCPERAACAPDGPGLVQCLCEPPFHGYRCLREGTFPTLLFGGILGAVTLSLSLLLWGTQRRKAKGP
;
A
#
# COMPACT_ATOMS: atom_id res chain seq x y z
N LEU A 1 -3.58 -0.89 -20.42
CA LEU A 1 -4.52 -1.93 -19.99
C LEU A 1 -5.89 -1.48 -20.42
N ASP A 2 -6.46 -2.17 -21.40
CA ASP A 2 -7.80 -1.87 -21.89
C ASP A 2 -8.78 -2.87 -21.27
N LEU A 3 -9.73 -2.36 -20.51
CA LEU A 3 -10.84 -3.10 -19.89
C LEU A 3 -12.17 -2.47 -20.31
N SER A 4 -12.20 -1.76 -21.44
CA SER A 4 -13.42 -1.15 -21.95
C SER A 4 -14.47 -2.19 -22.32
N ASN A 5 -15.74 -1.86 -22.11
CA ASN A 5 -16.91 -2.66 -22.50
C ASN A 5 -16.87 -4.13 -22.03
N CYS A 6 -16.25 -4.39 -20.87
CA CYS A 6 -16.11 -5.72 -20.28
C CYS A 6 -17.28 -6.09 -19.35
N SER A 7 -18.36 -5.31 -19.34
CA SER A 7 -19.51 -5.45 -18.42
C SER A 7 -19.15 -5.44 -16.93
N LEU A 8 -18.05 -4.76 -16.56
CA LEU A 8 -17.54 -4.67 -15.20
C LEU A 8 -18.46 -3.79 -14.33
N ARG A 9 -18.83 -4.28 -13.15
CA ARG A 9 -19.59 -3.51 -12.14
C ARG A 9 -18.69 -2.92 -11.05
N SER A 10 -17.50 -3.50 -10.88
CA SER A 10 -16.45 -3.10 -9.96
C SER A 10 -15.09 -3.36 -10.61
N PRO A 11 -14.00 -2.75 -10.09
CA PRO A 11 -12.64 -3.13 -10.48
C PRO A 11 -12.43 -4.64 -10.34
N PRO A 12 -11.74 -5.30 -11.30
CA PRO A 12 -11.49 -6.73 -11.20
C PRO A 12 -10.55 -7.06 -10.03
N PRO A 13 -10.71 -8.22 -9.39
CA PRO A 13 -9.72 -8.71 -8.43
C PRO A 13 -8.37 -8.86 -9.15
N GLY A 14 -7.30 -8.34 -8.55
CA GLY A 14 -5.96 -8.35 -9.15
C GLY A 14 -5.63 -7.13 -10.03
N LEU A 15 -6.51 -6.12 -10.15
CA LEU A 15 -6.17 -4.90 -10.90
C LEU A 15 -4.84 -4.25 -10.45
N ALA A 16 -4.50 -4.37 -9.16
CA ALA A 16 -3.26 -3.89 -8.59
C ALA A 16 -1.99 -4.51 -9.21
N GLU A 17 -2.08 -5.72 -9.79
CA GLU A 17 -0.96 -6.35 -10.50
C GLU A 17 -0.56 -5.56 -11.75
N ALA A 18 -1.49 -4.79 -12.31
CA ALA A 18 -1.27 -3.90 -13.43
C ALA A 18 -0.81 -2.49 -13.01
N ALA A 19 -0.34 -2.27 -11.79
CA ALA A 19 0.08 -0.95 -11.27
C ALA A 19 1.16 -0.24 -12.12
N ALA A 20 1.91 -0.98 -12.93
CA ALA A 20 2.87 -0.42 -13.89
C ALA A 20 2.23 0.19 -15.16
N ALA A 21 0.91 0.03 -15.34
CA ALA A 21 0.21 0.54 -16.50
C ALA A 21 0.28 2.07 -16.57
N VAL A 22 0.56 2.57 -17.77
CA VAL A 22 0.58 4.01 -18.08
C VAL A 22 -0.77 4.49 -18.63
N ILE A 23 -1.51 3.58 -19.27
CA ILE A 23 -2.84 3.82 -19.84
C ILE A 23 -3.79 2.79 -19.25
N LEU A 24 -4.94 3.25 -18.74
CA LEU A 24 -6.02 2.39 -18.26
C LEU A 24 -7.36 2.87 -18.83
N ASP A 25 -8.07 1.99 -19.54
CA ASP A 25 -9.40 2.28 -20.08
C ASP A 25 -10.45 1.42 -19.38
N LEU A 26 -11.44 2.08 -18.76
CA LEU A 26 -12.57 1.48 -18.06
C LEU A 26 -13.92 1.87 -18.68
N THR A 27 -13.91 2.52 -19.84
CA THR A 27 -15.11 3.03 -20.51
C THR A 27 -16.09 1.94 -20.91
N GLY A 28 -17.36 2.30 -21.14
CA GLY A 28 -18.39 1.34 -21.56
C GLY A 28 -18.77 0.29 -20.50
N ASN A 29 -18.30 0.42 -19.25
CA ASN A 29 -18.67 -0.47 -18.16
C ASN A 29 -19.72 0.16 -17.23
N PRO A 30 -20.68 -0.61 -16.70
CA PRO A 30 -21.63 -0.16 -15.69
C PRO A 30 -20.99 -0.10 -14.29
N LEU A 31 -19.86 0.59 -14.16
CA LEU A 31 -19.09 0.69 -12.93
C LEU A 31 -19.81 1.57 -11.89
N ALA A 32 -19.87 1.08 -10.66
CA ALA A 32 -20.16 1.92 -9.50
C ALA A 32 -18.99 2.89 -9.22
N PRO A 33 -19.19 3.94 -8.39
CA PRO A 33 -18.10 4.80 -7.93
C PRO A 33 -16.89 3.98 -7.45
N LEU A 34 -15.73 4.30 -8.00
CA LEU A 34 -14.49 3.60 -7.68
C LEU A 34 -14.13 3.83 -6.21
N PRO A 35 -13.86 2.77 -5.43
CA PRO A 35 -13.38 2.96 -4.07
C PRO A 35 -12.03 3.68 -4.08
N SER A 36 -11.74 4.45 -3.03
CA SER A 36 -10.53 5.28 -2.92
C SER A 36 -9.22 4.51 -3.11
N GLY A 37 -9.20 3.21 -2.81
CA GLY A 37 -8.04 2.33 -3.00
C GLY A 37 -7.98 1.56 -4.32
N ALA A 38 -8.94 1.72 -5.24
CA ALA A 38 -9.03 0.93 -6.48
C ALA A 38 -7.79 1.06 -7.37
N VAL A 39 -7.16 2.23 -7.34
CA VAL A 39 -5.99 2.60 -8.15
C VAL A 39 -4.74 2.77 -7.28
N ARG A 40 -4.71 2.14 -6.10
CA ARG A 40 -3.50 2.11 -5.27
C ARG A 40 -2.34 1.48 -6.05
N GLY A 41 -1.15 2.08 -5.94
CA GLY A 41 0.06 1.63 -6.62
C GLY A 41 0.20 2.12 -8.06
N PHE A 42 -0.87 2.60 -8.71
CA PHE A 42 -0.81 3.18 -10.05
C PHE A 42 -0.17 4.56 -10.02
N THR A 43 1.15 4.60 -9.91
CA THR A 43 1.95 5.84 -9.75
C THR A 43 2.41 6.44 -11.06
N ARG A 44 2.09 5.80 -12.19
CA ARG A 44 2.58 6.15 -13.54
C ARG A 44 1.47 6.34 -14.57
N LEU A 45 0.21 6.48 -14.14
CA LEU A 45 -0.89 6.67 -15.07
C LEU A 45 -0.76 8.04 -15.75
N GLN A 46 -0.63 8.04 -17.07
CA GLN A 46 -0.70 9.25 -17.88
C GLN A 46 -2.08 9.43 -18.50
N TYR A 47 -2.83 8.35 -18.67
CA TYR A 47 -4.16 8.38 -19.25
C TYR A 47 -5.08 7.37 -18.55
N LEU A 48 -6.19 7.85 -18.03
CA LEU A 48 -7.26 7.05 -17.46
C LEU A 48 -8.59 7.49 -18.06
N ALA A 49 -9.28 6.58 -18.73
CA ALA A 49 -10.64 6.82 -19.21
C ALA A 49 -11.64 6.06 -18.33
N VAL A 50 -12.63 6.76 -17.80
CA VAL A 50 -13.72 6.19 -16.99
C VAL A 50 -15.08 6.56 -17.57
N PRO A 51 -16.16 5.81 -17.26
CA PRO A 51 -17.52 6.23 -17.61
C PRO A 51 -17.81 7.66 -17.11
N ARG A 52 -18.49 8.48 -17.94
CA ARG A 52 -18.77 9.91 -17.68
C ARG A 52 -19.37 10.22 -16.30
N ALA A 53 -20.18 9.30 -15.77
CA ALA A 53 -20.83 9.45 -14.46
C ALA A 53 -19.85 9.33 -13.28
N LEU A 54 -18.64 8.83 -13.50
CA LEU A 54 -17.62 8.67 -12.48
C LEU A 54 -16.66 9.85 -12.46
N GLU A 55 -16.23 10.20 -11.25
CA GLU A 55 -15.15 11.14 -11.03
C GLU A 55 -13.78 10.48 -11.27
N CYS A 56 -12.79 11.29 -11.63
CA CYS A 56 -11.41 10.83 -11.68
C CYS A 56 -10.94 10.41 -10.27
N PRO A 57 -10.24 9.27 -10.12
CA PRO A 57 -9.69 8.87 -8.82
C PRO A 57 -8.75 9.96 -8.27
N GLY A 58 -8.89 10.26 -6.98
CA GLY A 58 -8.19 11.38 -6.33
C GLY A 58 -8.79 12.77 -6.61
N GLY A 59 -9.87 12.85 -7.39
CA GLY A 59 -10.50 14.09 -7.84
C GLY A 59 -9.69 14.81 -8.92
N ASP A 60 -10.23 15.93 -9.42
CA ASP A 60 -9.61 16.67 -10.52
C ASP A 60 -8.22 17.22 -10.18
N SER A 61 -7.95 17.49 -8.90
CA SER A 61 -6.64 17.98 -8.43
C SER A 61 -5.52 16.93 -8.51
N ALA A 62 -5.86 15.65 -8.67
CA ALA A 62 -4.88 14.57 -8.85
C ALA A 62 -4.35 14.48 -10.30
N TRP A 63 -4.92 15.25 -11.23
CA TRP A 63 -4.62 15.18 -12.66
C TRP A 63 -4.21 16.54 -13.23
N GLN A 64 -3.43 16.54 -14.30
CA GLN A 64 -3.06 17.76 -15.01
C GLN A 64 -4.26 18.34 -15.75
N GLU A 65 -5.03 17.46 -16.36
CA GLU A 65 -6.20 17.80 -17.17
C GLU A 65 -7.29 16.74 -16.98
N VAL A 66 -8.53 17.19 -16.82
CA VAL A 66 -9.72 16.34 -16.82
C VAL A 66 -10.67 16.87 -17.89
N THR A 67 -10.99 16.04 -18.87
CA THR A 67 -11.89 16.39 -19.97
C THR A 67 -13.04 15.39 -20.09
N MET A 68 -14.13 15.84 -20.72
CA MET A 68 -15.27 15.02 -21.03
C MET A 68 -15.26 14.71 -22.52
N ASP A 69 -15.21 13.42 -22.89
CA ASP A 69 -15.25 13.00 -24.28
C ASP A 69 -16.36 11.96 -24.49
N GLY A 70 -17.40 12.33 -25.24
CA GLY A 70 -18.57 11.47 -25.44
C GLY A 70 -19.13 10.94 -24.12
N SER A 71 -19.31 9.63 -23.98
CA SER A 71 -19.76 8.99 -22.73
C SER A 71 -18.66 8.71 -21.71
N SER A 72 -17.46 9.29 -21.90
CA SER A 72 -16.30 9.08 -21.05
C SER A 72 -15.83 10.36 -20.36
N ARG A 73 -15.14 10.19 -19.24
CA ARG A 73 -14.32 11.20 -18.60
C ARG A 73 -12.87 10.76 -18.72
N LEU A 74 -12.02 11.66 -19.19
CA LEU A 74 -10.60 11.42 -19.42
C LEU A 74 -9.81 12.15 -18.35
N CYS A 75 -8.98 11.41 -17.63
CA CYS A 75 -8.08 11.91 -16.59
C CYS A 75 -6.66 11.77 -17.11
N GLN A 76 -5.98 12.90 -17.33
CA GLN A 76 -4.70 12.95 -18.01
C GLN A 76 -3.60 13.57 -17.15
N GLY A 77 -2.40 12.99 -17.26
CA GLY A 77 -1.21 13.43 -16.56
C GLY A 77 -1.37 13.41 -15.04
N GLN A 78 -1.27 12.23 -14.41
CA GLN A 78 -1.29 12.13 -12.96
C GLN A 78 -0.26 13.07 -12.32
N ARG A 79 -0.70 13.89 -11.36
CA ARG A 79 0.16 14.77 -10.58
C ARG A 79 0.79 13.99 -9.43
N ASN A 80 2.02 14.35 -9.07
CA ASN A 80 2.66 13.83 -7.88
C ASN A 80 2.14 14.60 -6.65
N PRO A 81 1.37 13.98 -5.74
CA PRO A 81 0.84 14.64 -4.55
C PRO A 81 1.91 15.09 -3.54
N CYS A 82 3.16 14.62 -3.68
CA CYS A 82 4.28 15.05 -2.85
C CYS A 82 5.00 16.31 -3.39
N ASN A 83 4.74 16.73 -4.63
CA ASN A 83 5.36 17.92 -5.23
C ASN A 83 4.47 19.17 -5.03
N GLY A 84 4.60 19.87 -3.90
CA GLY A 84 3.93 21.17 -3.68
C GLY A 84 3.85 21.62 -2.21
N SER A 85 3.55 22.91 -1.98
CA SER A 85 3.38 23.50 -0.64
C SER A 85 2.10 23.06 0.09
N GLY A 86 1.11 22.57 -0.65
CA GLY A 86 -0.06 21.85 -0.11
C GLY A 86 0.11 20.33 -0.12
N GLY A 87 1.31 19.83 -0.43
CA GLY A 87 1.59 18.40 -0.49
C GLY A 87 1.42 17.75 0.88
N LEU A 88 0.87 16.53 0.92
CA LEU A 88 0.67 15.76 2.15
C LEU A 88 1.98 15.28 2.79
N ALA A 89 3.13 15.81 2.36
CA ALA A 89 4.45 15.46 2.86
C ALA A 89 4.62 15.77 4.36
N TRP A 90 3.94 16.79 4.88
CA TRP A 90 3.93 17.11 6.31
C TRP A 90 3.26 16.04 7.18
N LEU A 91 2.49 15.13 6.58
CA LEU A 91 1.90 13.98 7.30
C LEU A 91 2.94 12.89 7.62
N CYS A 92 4.12 12.92 6.97
CA CYS A 92 5.14 11.92 7.19
C CYS A 92 5.97 12.22 8.46
N PRO A 93 6.35 11.20 9.24
CA PRO A 93 7.24 11.36 10.38
C PRO A 93 8.64 11.83 9.94
N GLU A 94 9.43 12.40 10.86
CA GLU A 94 10.73 13.06 10.56
C GLU A 94 11.74 12.23 9.75
N ARG A 95 11.69 10.90 9.83
CA ARG A 95 12.60 9.97 9.13
C ARG A 95 11.92 9.23 7.98
N ALA A 96 10.85 9.81 7.43
CA ALA A 96 10.12 9.28 6.30
C ALA A 96 9.95 10.33 5.21
N ALA A 97 10.12 9.90 3.97
CA ALA A 97 9.86 10.69 2.78
C ALA A 97 8.46 10.41 2.25
N CYS A 98 7.78 11.45 1.77
CA CYS A 98 6.54 11.32 1.02
C CYS A 98 6.83 10.62 -0.32
N ALA A 99 6.02 9.62 -0.64
CA ALA A 99 6.00 8.98 -1.95
C ALA A 99 4.56 8.88 -2.48
N PRO A 100 4.36 8.96 -3.81
CA PRO A 100 3.04 8.72 -4.39
C PRO A 100 2.63 7.25 -4.23
N ASP A 101 1.33 7.01 -4.05
CA ASP A 101 0.72 5.66 -3.95
C ASP A 101 -0.49 5.49 -4.89
N GLY A 102 -0.62 6.35 -5.89
CA GLY A 102 -1.74 6.37 -6.84
C GLY A 102 -2.32 7.78 -7.03
N PRO A 103 -3.33 7.94 -7.90
CA PRO A 103 -3.99 9.23 -8.12
C PRO A 103 -4.58 9.77 -6.82
N GLY A 104 -4.05 10.91 -6.33
CA GLY A 104 -4.46 11.53 -5.07
C GLY A 104 -4.08 10.75 -3.80
N LEU A 105 -3.27 9.69 -3.90
CA LEU A 105 -2.84 8.86 -2.78
C LEU A 105 -1.36 9.08 -2.46
N VAL A 106 -1.04 9.10 -1.17
CA VAL A 106 0.33 9.21 -0.64
C VAL A 106 0.64 8.07 0.31
N GLN A 107 1.91 7.73 0.38
CA GLN A 107 2.50 6.86 1.39
C GLN A 107 3.77 7.49 1.94
N CYS A 108 4.12 7.14 3.18
CA CYS A 108 5.37 7.56 3.80
C CYS A 108 6.34 6.38 3.81
N LEU A 109 7.46 6.53 3.12
CA LEU A 109 8.51 5.52 3.05
C LEU A 109 9.66 5.94 3.96
N CYS A 110 10.16 5.02 4.78
CA CYS A 110 11.29 5.31 5.63
C CYS A 110 12.53 5.62 4.79
N GLU A 111 13.25 6.67 5.17
CA GLU A 111 14.55 6.97 4.58
C GLU A 111 15.55 5.88 5.00
N PRO A 112 16.40 5.37 4.10
CA PRO A 112 17.46 4.45 4.49
C PRO A 112 18.40 5.12 5.52
N PRO A 113 18.86 4.42 6.58
CA PRO A 113 18.66 3.00 6.94
C PRO A 113 17.47 2.73 7.88
N PHE A 114 16.55 3.68 8.04
CA PHE A 114 15.44 3.58 8.98
C PHE A 114 14.35 2.61 8.49
N HIS A 115 13.66 1.96 9.43
CA HIS A 115 12.56 1.05 9.13
C HIS A 115 11.52 0.98 10.28
N GLY A 116 10.44 0.24 10.03
CA GLY A 116 9.31 0.06 10.95
C GLY A 116 8.21 1.10 10.76
N TYR A 117 7.07 0.89 11.44
CA TYR A 117 5.84 1.68 11.24
C TYR A 117 5.93 3.18 11.61
N ARG A 118 7.06 3.63 12.16
CA ARG A 118 7.37 5.05 12.47
C ARG A 118 8.76 5.49 11.98
N CYS A 119 9.49 4.63 11.28
CA CYS A 119 10.85 4.93 10.81
C CYS A 119 11.83 5.35 11.94
N LEU A 120 11.63 4.83 13.16
CA LEU A 120 12.48 5.14 14.32
C LEU A 120 13.55 4.07 14.58
N ARG A 121 13.51 2.94 13.89
CA ARG A 121 14.47 1.84 14.08
C ARG A 121 15.55 1.93 13.04
N GLU A 122 16.80 1.82 13.48
CA GLU A 122 17.99 1.79 12.66
C GLU A 122 18.78 0.51 12.95
N GLY A 123 19.49 -0.01 11.94
CA GLY A 123 20.24 -1.26 12.04
C GLY A 123 19.37 -2.52 11.92
N THR A 124 19.96 -3.69 12.18
CA THR A 124 19.25 -4.98 12.12
C THR A 124 18.79 -5.40 13.51
N PHE A 125 17.61 -6.03 13.60
CA PHE A 125 17.18 -6.65 14.85
C PHE A 125 18.22 -7.69 15.32
N PRO A 126 18.72 -7.64 16.58
CA PRO A 126 19.79 -8.52 17.06
C PRO A 126 19.25 -9.92 17.36
N THR A 127 18.95 -10.64 16.27
CA THR A 127 18.22 -11.91 16.26
C THR A 127 18.95 -12.98 17.07
N LEU A 128 20.28 -13.02 17.01
CA LEU A 128 21.10 -13.97 17.77
C LEU A 128 21.02 -13.71 19.29
N LEU A 129 21.04 -12.45 19.70
CA LEU A 129 20.95 -12.08 21.12
C LEU A 129 19.57 -12.47 21.68
N PHE A 130 18.51 -12.04 21.00
CA PHE A 130 17.15 -12.35 21.42
C PHE A 130 16.87 -13.86 21.38
N GLY A 131 17.19 -14.53 20.26
CA GLY A 131 16.98 -15.96 20.10
C GLY A 131 17.82 -16.79 21.09
N GLY A 132 19.06 -16.37 21.36
CA GLY A 132 19.94 -17.01 22.32
C GLY A 132 19.41 -16.93 23.76
N ILE A 133 19.00 -15.73 24.20
CA ILE A 133 18.39 -15.54 25.53
C ILE A 133 17.10 -16.34 25.64
N LEU A 134 16.21 -16.23 24.65
CA LEU A 134 14.92 -16.92 24.66
C LEU A 134 15.13 -18.45 24.72
N GLY A 135 16.00 -18.98 23.86
CA GLY A 135 16.35 -20.40 23.82
C GLY A 135 16.97 -20.91 25.12
N ALA A 136 17.90 -20.15 25.72
CA ALA A 136 18.53 -20.52 26.98
C ALA A 136 17.53 -20.56 28.14
N VAL A 137 16.63 -19.57 28.24
CA VAL A 137 15.56 -19.53 29.24
C VAL A 137 14.61 -20.72 29.05
N THR A 138 14.18 -20.99 27.81
CA THR A 138 13.31 -22.13 27.50
C THR A 138 13.96 -23.46 27.88
N LEU A 139 15.22 -23.71 27.47
CA LEU A 139 15.94 -24.94 27.81
C LEU A 139 16.09 -25.11 29.33
N SER A 140 16.41 -24.02 30.04
CA SER A 140 16.55 -24.02 31.50
C SER A 140 15.22 -24.38 32.18
N LEU A 141 14.11 -23.76 31.77
CA LEU A 141 12.79 -24.10 32.28
C LEU A 141 12.42 -25.55 31.95
N SER A 142 12.67 -26.02 30.72
CA SER A 142 12.40 -27.40 30.33
C SER A 142 13.16 -28.41 31.19
N LEU A 143 14.45 -28.15 31.46
CA LEU A 143 15.27 -29.00 32.34
C LEU A 143 14.79 -28.98 33.79
N LEU A 144 14.41 -27.81 34.31
CA LEU A 144 13.85 -27.66 35.65
C LEU A 144 12.52 -28.40 35.79
N LEU A 145 11.61 -28.21 34.83
CA LEU A 145 10.32 -28.91 34.79
C LEU A 145 10.53 -30.42 34.66
N TRP A 146 11.43 -30.86 33.80
CA TRP A 146 11.78 -32.28 33.66
C TRP A 146 12.31 -32.86 34.97
N GLY A 147 13.26 -32.17 35.63
CA GLY A 147 13.86 -32.62 36.88
C GLY A 147 12.86 -32.68 38.04
N THR A 148 11.98 -31.69 38.15
CA THR A 148 10.98 -31.62 39.22
C THR A 148 9.78 -32.55 38.97
N GLN A 149 9.28 -32.63 37.74
CA GLN A 149 8.15 -33.49 37.41
C GLN A 149 8.52 -34.98 37.33
N ARG A 150 9.69 -35.36 36.79
CA ARG A 150 10.14 -36.77 36.85
C ARG A 150 10.39 -37.25 38.28
N ARG A 151 10.82 -36.37 39.18
CA ARG A 151 10.99 -36.74 40.60
C ARG A 151 9.65 -37.01 41.29
N LYS A 152 8.55 -36.41 40.83
CA LYS A 152 7.20 -36.72 41.32
C LYS A 152 6.59 -37.99 40.71
N ALA A 153 7.11 -38.49 39.60
CA ALA A 153 6.72 -39.78 39.03
C ALA A 153 7.43 -41.00 39.68
N LYS A 154 8.34 -40.76 40.64
CA LYS A 154 9.04 -41.81 41.42
C LYS A 154 8.65 -41.80 42.91
N GLY A 155 7.41 -41.44 43.23
CA GLY A 155 6.77 -41.75 44.52
C GLY A 155 5.82 -42.95 44.36
N PRO A 156 5.62 -43.76 45.42
CA PRO A 156 4.94 -45.06 45.38
C PRO A 156 3.51 -45.03 44.82
#